data_AF-A0A536NU16-F1
#
_entry.id   AF-A0A536NU16-F1
#
_cell.length_a   1.000
_cell.length_b   1.000
_cell.length_c   1.000
_cell.angle_alpha   90.00
_cell.angle_beta   90.00
_cell.angle_gamma   90.00
#
_symmetry.space_group_name_H-M   'P 1'
#
loop_
_entity.id
_entity.type
_entity.pdbx_description
1 polymer ?
#
loop_
_entity_poly.entity_id
_entity_poly.type
_entity_poly.pdbx_seq_one_letter_code
_entity_poly.pdbx_strand_id
1 'polypeptide(L)' 'MQDLTERRNEEAREVRDLLAAKLKMHPIWLGGLDTQAARHIYLFIQALEGRKPFGRVRRQRAPNLTLD' A
#
# COMPACT_ATOMS: atom_id res chain seq x y z
N MET A 1 17.25 -12.14 24.80
CA MET A 1 15.89 -12.25 24.21
C MET A 1 15.24 -10.89 23.93
N GLN A 2 15.43 -9.85 24.77
CA GLN A 2 14.91 -8.49 24.52
C GLN A 2 15.35 -7.88 23.18
N ASP A 3 16.63 -8.01 22.86
CA ASP A 3 17.26 -7.46 21.64
C ASP A 3 16.60 -7.95 20.33
N LEU A 4 16.16 -9.22 20.26
CA LEU A 4 15.49 -9.75 19.07
C LEU A 4 14.07 -9.18 18.87
N THR A 5 13.37 -8.89 19.95
CA THR A 5 12.02 -8.32 19.91
C THR A 5 12.07 -6.83 19.55
N GLU A 6 13.05 -6.10 20.09
CA GLU A 6 13.30 -4.70 19.76
C GLU A 6 13.63 -4.54 18.27
N ARG A 7 14.56 -5.36 17.75
CA ARG A 7 14.89 -5.39 16.32
C ARG A 7 13.69 -5.65 15.41
N ARG A 8 12.81 -6.58 15.78
CA ARG A 8 11.59 -6.88 15.02
C ARG A 8 10.59 -5.73 15.04
N ASN A 9 10.46 -5.04 16.17
CA ASN A 9 9.58 -3.88 16.28
C ASN A 9 10.13 -2.69 15.48
N GLU A 10 11.45 -2.52 15.43
CA GLU A 10 12.10 -1.51 14.62
C GLU A 10 11.91 -1.78 13.13
N GLU A 11 12.14 -3.02 12.69
CA GLU A 11 11.85 -3.45 11.31
C GLU A 11 10.37 -3.23 10.96
N ALA A 12 9.45 -3.55 11.88
CA ALA A 12 8.02 -3.31 11.69
C ALA A 12 7.68 -1.83 11.48
N ARG A 13 8.33 -0.95 12.23
CA ARG A 13 8.16 0.49 12.12
C ARG A 13 8.71 1.00 10.79
N GLU A 14 9.93 0.60 10.44
CA GLU A 14 10.57 0.97 9.17
C GLU A 14 9.73 0.57 7.95
N VAL A 15 9.24 -0.67 7.92
CA VAL A 15 8.41 -1.16 6.81
C VAL A 15 7.10 -0.36 6.69
N ARG A 16 6.46 -0.03 7.81
CA ARG A 16 5.23 0.79 7.80
C ARG A 16 5.52 2.22 7.38
N ASP A 17 6.63 2.81 7.79
CA ASP A 17 7.04 4.15 7.38
C ASP A 17 7.33 4.22 5.87
N LEU A 18 8.03 3.22 5.33
CA LEU A 18 8.26 3.08 3.89
C LEU A 18 6.95 2.95 3.11
N LEU A 19 6.02 2.13 3.59
CA LEU A 19 4.70 1.98 2.97
C LEU A 19 3.87 3.27 3.07
N ALA A 20 3.88 3.94 4.21
CA ALA A 20 3.19 5.21 4.42
C ALA A 20 3.69 6.30 3.47
N ALA A 21 5.02 6.40 3.31
CA ALA A 21 5.65 7.30 2.35
C ALA A 21 5.24 6.97 0.91
N LYS A 22 5.21 5.68 0.54
CA LYS A 22 4.78 5.20 -0.78
C LYS A 22 3.34 5.60 -1.10
N LEU A 23 2.46 5.48 -0.11
CA LEU A 23 1.03 5.82 -0.20
C LEU A 23 0.73 7.30 0.04
N LYS A 24 1.73 8.12 0.40
CA LYS A 24 1.59 9.53 0.77
C LYS A 24 0.57 9.75 1.90
N MET A 25 0.63 8.89 2.92
CA MET A 25 -0.25 8.96 4.09
C MET A 25 0.53 8.93 5.40
N HIS A 26 -0.12 9.28 6.52
CA HIS A 26 0.53 9.23 7.84
C HIS A 26 0.63 7.77 8.35
N PRO A 27 1.78 7.33 8.93
CA PRO A 27 1.97 5.94 9.40
C PRO A 27 0.98 5.46 10.45
N ILE A 28 0.35 6.37 11.20
CA ILE A 28 -0.68 6.04 12.21
C ILE A 28 -1.84 5.23 11.65
N TRP A 29 -2.17 5.44 10.38
CA TRP A 29 -3.24 4.72 9.68
C TRP A 29 -2.85 3.27 9.36
N LEU A 30 -1.58 2.91 9.48
CA LEU A 30 -1.04 1.56 9.27
C LEU A 30 -0.76 0.84 10.60
N GLY A 31 -1.14 1.42 11.75
CA GLY A 31 -0.81 0.87 13.08
C GLY A 31 -1.35 -0.53 13.34
N GLY A 32 -2.49 -0.89 12.74
CA GLY A 32 -3.08 -2.23 12.81
C GLY A 32 -2.59 -3.21 11.74
N LEU A 33 -1.74 -2.76 10.81
CA LEU A 33 -1.26 -3.58 9.70
C LEU A 33 -0.11 -4.46 10.15
N ASP A 34 -0.25 -5.78 9.95
CA ASP A 34 0.84 -6.72 10.18
C ASP A 34 2.10 -6.37 9.36
N THR A 35 3.28 -6.61 9.93
CA THR A 35 4.57 -6.25 9.32
C THR A 35 4.80 -6.95 7.99
N GLN A 36 4.46 -8.25 7.88
CA GLN A 36 4.63 -9.00 6.63
C GLN A 36 3.62 -8.53 5.58
N ALA A 37 2.40 -8.23 5.98
CA ALA A 37 1.39 -7.64 5.10
C ALA A 37 1.87 -6.27 4.56
N ALA A 38 2.38 -5.39 5.43
CA ALA A 38 2.93 -4.10 5.03
C ALA A 38 4.09 -4.26 4.02
N ARG A 39 5.00 -5.19 4.28
CA ARG A 39 6.12 -5.51 3.37
C ARG A 39 5.63 -5.98 2.01
N HIS A 40 4.68 -6.91 1.97
CA HIS A 40 4.11 -7.42 0.72
C HIS A 40 3.42 -6.32 -0.08
N ILE A 41 2.64 -5.45 0.57
CA ILE A 41 1.97 -4.33 -0.10
C ILE A 41 3.01 -3.35 -0.66
N TYR A 42 4.04 -3.02 0.11
CA TYR A 42 5.11 -2.14 -0.36
C TYR A 42 5.80 -2.69 -1.63
N LEU A 43 6.22 -3.95 -1.60
CA LEU A 43 6.85 -4.61 -2.74
C LEU A 43 5.89 -4.75 -3.94
N PHE A 44 4.61 -5.00 -3.69
CA PHE A 44 3.59 -5.04 -4.73
C PHE A 44 3.44 -3.69 -5.43
N ILE A 45 3.32 -2.59 -4.70
CA ILE A 45 3.25 -1.24 -5.28
C ILE A 45 4.54 -0.92 -6.06
N GLN A 46 5.70 -1.26 -5.51
CA GLN A 46 6.98 -1.07 -6.19
C GLN A 46 7.05 -1.85 -7.51
N ALA A 47 6.51 -3.07 -7.55
CA ALA A 47 6.42 -3.86 -8.78
C ALA A 47 5.42 -3.29 -9.80
N LEU A 48 4.41 -2.54 -9.35
CA LEU A 48 3.44 -1.88 -10.22
C LEU A 48 3.99 -0.60 -10.86
N GLU A 49 4.80 0.18 -10.13
CA GLU A 49 5.36 1.44 -10.66
C GLU A 49 6.28 1.24 -11.87
N GLY A 50 6.90 0.07 -12.01
CA GLY A 50 7.69 -0.31 -13.19
C GLY A 50 6.86 -0.86 -14.35
N ARG A 51 5.56 -1.08 -14.17
CA ARG A 51 4.67 -1.62 -15.21
C ARG A 51 3.90 -0.47 -15.86
N LYS A 52 3.91 -0.43 -17.20
CA LYS A 52 3.02 0.43 -18.00
C LYS A 52 1.59 0.26 -17.45
N PRO A 53 0.85 1.33 -17.13
CA PRO A 53 -0.49 1.19 -16.56
C PRO A 53 -1.29 0.28 -17.48
N PHE A 54 -1.84 -0.81 -16.91
CA PHE A 54 -2.79 -1.68 -17.61
C PHE A 54 -3.81 -0.76 -18.29
N GLY A 55 -3.90 -0.91 -19.62
CA GLY A 55 -4.23 0.15 -20.56
C GLY A 55 -5.30 1.12 -20.07
N ARG A 56 -5.00 2.41 -20.24
CA ARG A 56 -5.92 3.55 -20.39
C ARG A 56 -7.39 3.06 -20.36
N VAL A 57 -7.97 2.94 -19.17
CA VAL A 57 -9.37 2.53 -19.03
C VAL A 57 -10.16 3.57 -19.81
N ARG A 58 -10.63 3.20 -21.01
CA ARG A 58 -11.56 4.04 -21.78
C ARG A 58 -12.69 4.30 -20.80
N ARG A 59 -12.88 5.57 -20.40
CA ARG A 59 -14.05 6.00 -19.63
C ARG A 59 -15.26 5.41 -20.34
N GLN A 60 -15.83 4.35 -19.79
CA GLN A 60 -17.10 3.83 -20.25
C GLN A 60 -18.08 4.95 -19.94
N ARG A 61 -18.62 5.59 -20.99
CA ARG A 61 -19.65 6.61 -20.82
C ARG A 61 -20.80 5.91 -20.08
N ALA A 62 -21.16 6.43 -18.91
CA ALA A 62 -22.27 5.88 -18.15
C ALA A 62 -23.50 5.78 -19.07
N PRO A 63 -24.21 4.64 -19.11
CA PRO A 63 -25.45 4.54 -19.86
C PRO A 63 -26.43 5.59 -19.31
N ASN A 64 -27.09 6.32 -20.21
CA ASN A 64 -28.16 7.24 -19.84
C ASN A 64 -29.29 6.41 -19.20
N LEU A 65 -29.33 6.38 -17.87
CA LEU A 65 -30.48 5.92 -17.12
C LEU A 65 -31.54 7.03 -17.19
N THR A 66 -32.24 7.11 -18.32
CA THR A 66 -33.52 7.82 -18.37
C THR A 66 -34.54 6.93 -17.67
N LEU A 67 -35.03 7.39 -16.51
CA LEU A 67 -36.25 6.88 -15.89
C LEU A 67 -37.42 7.46 -16.68
N ASP A 68 -38.01 6.62 -17.54
CA ASP A 68 -39.31 6.86 -18.15
C ASP A 68 -40.41 6.34 -17.20
#